data_AF-A0A9B0BNL7-F1
#
_entry.id   AF-A0A9B0BNL7-F1
#
_cell.length_a   1.000
_cell.length_b   1.000
_cell.length_c   1.000
_cell.angle_alpha   90.00
_cell.angle_beta   90.00
_cell.angle_gamma   90.00
#
_symmetry.space_group_name_H-M   'P 1'
#
loop_
_entity.id
_entity.type
_entity.pdbx_description
1 polymer ?
#
loop_
_entity_poly.entity_id
_entity_poly.type
_entity_poly.pdbx_seq_one_letter_code
_entity_poly.pdbx_strand_id
1 'polypeptide(L)'
;MCLYTYSKTYMLYTTAVHTACFTHSNSIIKLSKMCYRFSSKFITIVNKFYSTVFIQPTHKFTVLQPKYPVHTHILITRSYVQNPSQEVSEHYKKLYEEELDSLLKDPKYKAMYDKYNLEIQYTKYETEKVPKELTARNWLHLLQTSTKNERRSYIEFLWKLEMKQENDKQKKLLRKKEKLEIPVGSNMYGLSKDTFFYRIRTQTMNDFYNGRLISAMLHEPIIVFDLGYEQYMSPQERANCAKQLGYSFATNRMHDSPFNVYFCNANKDDYVMKTLHTIIPCLYNPEFPLNITSKCYLETFDKNKLVYLTPHVNTVLKNYDADLIYIIGAMVDKRSPKPISYQKAKEQGIKMMKLPLSEKLEWGSGSRKNLPINHVLSIMLDLKYTKNWDVAMQNIPKRKLQKARTDLQLKKLLKNSRNLECFYRSKTSNLTNKK
;
A
#
# COMPACT_ATOMS: atom_id res chain seq x y z
N MET A 1 -19.24 -20.99 13.48
CA MET A 1 -19.70 -21.43 12.14
C MET A 1 -18.55 -22.06 11.34
N CYS A 2 -17.81 -22.99 11.95
CA CYS A 2 -16.70 -23.77 11.33
C CYS A 2 -17.01 -25.27 11.27
N LEU A 3 -18.30 -25.64 11.22
CA LEU A 3 -18.76 -27.03 11.14
C LEU A 3 -19.26 -27.44 9.74
N TYR A 4 -19.28 -26.53 8.75
CA TYR A 4 -19.94 -26.79 7.47
C TYR A 4 -19.02 -27.10 6.28
N THR A 5 -17.70 -26.92 6.39
CA THR A 5 -16.76 -27.23 5.29
C THR A 5 -16.18 -28.65 5.35
N TYR A 6 -16.33 -29.37 6.46
CA TYR A 6 -15.87 -30.78 6.57
C TYR A 6 -16.82 -31.81 5.95
N SER A 7 -18.01 -31.40 5.51
CA SER A 7 -19.06 -32.30 5.02
C SER A 7 -18.89 -32.70 3.54
N LYS A 8 -18.32 -31.83 2.67
CA LYS A 8 -18.23 -32.11 1.22
C LYS A 8 -17.10 -33.07 0.83
N THR A 9 -16.02 -33.13 1.61
CA THR A 9 -14.91 -34.07 1.36
C THR A 9 -15.22 -35.48 1.87
N TYR A 10 -16.08 -35.63 2.88
CA TYR A 10 -16.46 -36.93 3.43
C TYR A 10 -17.48 -37.68 2.54
N MET A 11 -18.38 -36.95 1.86
CA MET A 11 -19.39 -37.53 0.96
C MET A 11 -18.82 -38.08 -0.36
N LEU A 12 -17.70 -37.53 -0.85
CA LEU A 12 -17.02 -38.07 -2.04
C LEU A 12 -16.25 -39.36 -1.74
N TYR A 13 -15.84 -39.56 -0.48
CA TYR A 13 -15.13 -40.76 -0.05
C TYR A 13 -16.10 -41.93 0.19
N THR A 14 -17.32 -41.67 0.64
CA THR A 14 -18.33 -42.71 0.88
C THR A 14 -18.98 -43.23 -0.41
N THR A 15 -19.15 -42.41 -1.44
CA THR A 15 -19.67 -42.86 -2.75
C THR A 15 -18.66 -43.73 -3.51
N ALA A 16 -17.36 -43.44 -3.40
CA ALA A 16 -16.31 -44.25 -4.03
C ALA A 16 -16.18 -45.66 -3.41
N VAL A 17 -16.48 -45.77 -2.11
CA VAL A 17 -16.44 -47.07 -1.39
C VAL A 17 -17.71 -47.89 -1.67
N HIS A 18 -18.85 -47.26 -1.96
CA HIS A 18 -20.09 -47.99 -2.26
C HIS A 18 -20.12 -48.64 -3.65
N THR A 19 -19.44 -48.05 -4.64
CA THR A 19 -19.36 -48.61 -6.01
C THR A 19 -18.37 -49.77 -6.16
N ALA A 20 -17.48 -49.99 -5.20
CA ALA A 20 -16.49 -51.07 -5.25
C ALA A 20 -16.95 -52.37 -4.56
N CYS A 21 -18.15 -52.40 -3.96
CA CYS A 21 -18.63 -53.53 -3.15
C CYS A 21 -19.60 -54.50 -3.84
N PHE A 22 -19.80 -54.41 -5.15
CA PHE A 22 -20.47 -55.47 -5.91
C PHE A 22 -19.47 -56.18 -6.82
N THR A 23 -18.69 -57.09 -6.24
CA THR A 23 -18.29 -58.37 -6.85
C THR A 23 -17.42 -59.15 -5.85
N HIS A 24 -18.02 -60.21 -5.32
CA HIS A 24 -17.45 -61.47 -4.87
C HIS A 24 -16.24 -61.57 -3.90
N SER A 25 -16.48 -62.45 -2.90
CA SER A 25 -15.57 -63.40 -2.24
C SER A 25 -14.97 -63.02 -0.86
N ASN A 26 -15.70 -63.43 0.18
CA ASN A 26 -15.35 -64.08 1.47
C ASN A 26 -13.99 -63.89 2.20
N SER A 27 -13.12 -62.95 1.84
CA SER A 27 -11.85 -62.72 2.56
C SER A 27 -11.87 -61.54 3.55
N ILE A 28 -13.00 -60.84 3.71
CA ILE A 28 -13.07 -59.55 4.43
C ILE A 28 -13.56 -59.66 5.90
N ILE A 29 -14.08 -60.82 6.33
CA ILE A 29 -14.66 -60.97 7.69
C ILE A 29 -13.57 -61.04 8.80
N LYS A 30 -12.31 -61.33 8.46
CA LYS A 30 -11.19 -61.28 9.43
C LYS A 30 -10.54 -59.89 9.57
N LEU A 31 -10.66 -59.01 8.57
CA LEU A 31 -10.07 -57.67 8.64
C LEU A 31 -10.95 -56.67 9.41
N SER A 32 -12.29 -56.80 9.33
CA SER A 32 -13.22 -55.88 9.99
C SER A 32 -13.19 -55.96 11.53
N LYS A 33 -12.93 -57.14 12.12
CA LYS A 33 -12.77 -57.32 13.57
C LYS A 33 -11.44 -56.78 14.12
N MET A 34 -10.42 -56.61 13.27
CA MET A 34 -9.11 -56.10 13.69
C MET A 34 -9.10 -54.56 13.74
N CYS A 35 -9.82 -53.91 12.81
CA CYS A 35 -9.89 -52.44 12.74
C CYS A 35 -10.74 -51.80 13.86
N TYR A 36 -11.76 -52.48 14.37
CA TYR A 36 -12.60 -51.96 15.46
C TYR A 36 -11.92 -51.99 16.85
N ARG A 37 -10.97 -52.92 17.06
CA ARG A 37 -10.19 -53.01 18.31
C ARG A 37 -9.05 -51.99 18.39
N PHE A 38 -8.57 -51.49 17.24
CA PHE A 38 -7.54 -50.47 17.18
C PHE A 38 -8.10 -49.05 17.44
N SER A 39 -9.32 -48.75 17.00
CA SER A 39 -9.95 -47.43 17.20
C SER A 39 -10.37 -47.17 18.65
N SER A 40 -10.88 -48.18 19.37
CA SER A 40 -11.29 -48.04 20.77
C SER A 40 -10.11 -47.80 21.73
N LYS A 41 -8.97 -48.47 21.53
CA LYS A 41 -7.77 -48.26 22.37
C LYS A 41 -7.10 -46.90 22.12
N PHE A 42 -7.19 -46.36 20.91
CA PHE A 42 -6.63 -45.06 20.55
C PHE A 42 -7.39 -43.91 21.24
N ILE A 43 -8.73 -43.98 21.31
CA ILE A 43 -9.57 -42.96 21.95
C ILE A 43 -9.33 -42.90 23.47
N THR A 44 -9.12 -44.04 24.13
CA THR A 44 -8.86 -44.08 25.58
C THR A 44 -7.46 -43.57 25.94
N ILE A 45 -6.46 -43.76 25.06
CA ILE A 45 -5.10 -43.25 25.25
C ILE A 45 -5.06 -41.73 25.08
N VAL A 46 -5.77 -41.20 24.08
CA VAL A 46 -5.86 -39.76 23.84
C VAL A 46 -6.54 -39.04 25.02
N ASN A 47 -7.65 -39.57 25.55
CA ASN A 47 -8.32 -38.99 26.72
C ASN A 47 -7.47 -39.06 28.01
N LYS A 48 -6.60 -40.06 28.16
CA LYS A 48 -5.67 -40.18 29.30
C LYS A 48 -4.48 -39.23 29.19
N PHE A 49 -4.07 -38.88 27.96
CA PHE A 49 -3.00 -37.92 27.70
C PHE A 49 -3.44 -36.46 27.92
N TYR A 50 -4.71 -36.13 27.70
CA TYR A 50 -5.23 -34.77 27.90
C TYR A 50 -5.56 -34.43 29.37
N SER A 51 -5.61 -35.41 30.29
CA SER A 51 -6.00 -35.18 31.68
C SER A 51 -4.84 -35.05 32.69
N THR A 52 -3.57 -35.29 32.30
CA THR A 52 -2.44 -35.36 33.26
C THR A 52 -1.21 -34.52 32.90
N VAL A 53 -1.34 -33.45 32.10
CA VAL A 53 -0.20 -32.56 31.81
C VAL A 53 -0.54 -31.10 32.16
N PHE A 54 -0.75 -30.88 33.45
CA PHE A 54 -0.13 -29.77 34.15
C PHE A 54 1.07 -30.35 34.91
N ILE A 55 2.19 -29.61 34.95
CA ILE A 55 3.48 -29.83 35.65
C ILE A 55 4.67 -29.95 34.66
N GLN A 56 5.75 -29.27 35.06
CA GLN A 56 6.87 -28.69 34.32
C GLN A 56 7.89 -29.67 33.70
N PRO A 57 8.78 -29.20 32.79
CA PRO A 57 9.71 -30.05 32.08
C PRO A 57 11.01 -30.25 32.86
N THR A 58 11.40 -31.51 33.08
CA THR A 58 12.76 -31.88 33.46
C THR A 58 13.20 -33.08 32.63
N HIS A 59 14.33 -32.90 31.94
CA HIS A 59 15.09 -33.88 31.13
C HIS A 59 14.93 -33.83 29.60
N LYS A 60 16.06 -33.52 28.97
CA LYS A 60 16.32 -33.53 27.52
C LYS A 60 16.30 -34.97 27.00
N PHE A 61 15.45 -35.27 26.03
CA PHE A 61 15.60 -36.44 25.16
C PHE A 61 16.00 -35.99 23.76
N THR A 62 17.18 -36.43 23.32
CA THR A 62 17.62 -36.35 21.92
C THR A 62 17.05 -37.53 21.15
N VAL A 63 16.08 -37.27 20.27
CA VAL A 63 15.57 -38.28 19.32
C VAL A 63 16.33 -38.12 18.01
N LEU A 64 17.18 -39.09 17.70
CA LEU A 64 17.76 -39.28 16.37
C LEU A 64 16.66 -39.76 15.43
N GLN A 65 16.32 -38.96 14.41
CA GLN A 65 15.45 -39.42 13.31
C GLN A 65 16.26 -39.74 12.06
N PRO A 66 15.93 -40.83 11.34
CA PRO A 66 16.70 -41.32 10.21
C PRO A 66 16.57 -40.40 8.98
N LYS A 67 17.66 -40.28 8.23
CA LYS A 67 17.74 -39.54 6.98
C LYS A 67 17.19 -40.38 5.83
N TYR A 68 16.11 -39.92 5.20
CA TYR A 68 15.77 -40.30 3.82
C TYR A 68 15.88 -39.06 2.92
N PRO A 69 16.60 -39.14 1.79
CA PRO A 69 16.62 -38.05 0.82
C PRO A 69 15.35 -38.16 -0.02
N VAL A 70 14.30 -37.41 0.37
CA VAL A 70 13.22 -37.13 -0.58
C VAL A 70 13.69 -35.95 -1.41
N HIS A 71 14.19 -36.23 -2.62
CA HIS A 71 14.31 -35.20 -3.64
C HIS A 71 12.90 -34.73 -4.01
N THR A 72 12.38 -33.75 -3.28
CA THR A 72 11.25 -32.97 -3.78
C THR A 72 11.76 -32.12 -4.92
N HIS A 73 11.70 -32.66 -6.14
CA HIS A 73 11.59 -31.83 -7.32
C HIS A 73 10.26 -31.09 -7.20
N ILE A 74 10.28 -29.95 -6.51
CA ILE A 74 9.23 -28.95 -6.69
C ILE A 74 9.45 -28.49 -8.12
N LEU A 75 8.71 -29.09 -9.04
CA LEU A 75 8.40 -28.51 -10.33
C LEU A 75 7.65 -27.21 -10.03
N ILE A 76 8.42 -26.16 -9.71
CA ILE A 76 7.96 -24.81 -9.92
C ILE A 76 7.89 -24.74 -11.45
N THR A 77 6.72 -25.06 -11.98
CA THR A 77 6.29 -24.51 -13.24
C THR A 77 6.41 -23.00 -13.03
N ARG A 78 7.56 -22.44 -13.43
CA ARG A 78 7.66 -21.03 -13.73
C ARG A 78 6.75 -20.86 -14.92
N SER A 79 5.47 -20.71 -14.64
CA SER A 79 4.54 -20.20 -15.62
C SER A 79 5.18 -18.90 -16.12
N TYR A 80 5.44 -18.82 -17.42
CA TYR A 80 5.89 -17.65 -18.15
C TYR A 80 4.81 -16.55 -18.13
N VAL A 81 4.27 -16.25 -16.95
CA VAL A 81 3.31 -15.19 -16.75
C VAL A 81 4.13 -13.91 -16.81
N GLN A 82 3.91 -13.14 -17.86
CA GLN A 82 4.41 -11.79 -17.98
C GLN A 82 4.08 -11.03 -16.69
N ASN A 83 5.00 -10.19 -16.23
CA ASN A 83 4.79 -9.47 -14.98
C ASN A 83 3.57 -8.55 -15.17
N PRO A 84 2.49 -8.67 -14.36
CA PRO A 84 1.29 -7.84 -14.54
C PRO A 84 1.60 -6.34 -14.52
N SER A 85 2.65 -5.94 -13.79
CA SER A 85 3.12 -4.55 -13.76
C SER A 85 3.66 -4.06 -15.10
N GLN A 86 4.30 -4.93 -15.88
CA GLN A 86 4.83 -4.60 -17.20
C GLN A 86 3.69 -4.47 -18.20
N GLU A 87 2.74 -5.41 -18.21
CA GLU A 87 1.56 -5.37 -19.08
C GLU A 87 0.75 -4.07 -18.89
N VAL A 88 0.45 -3.72 -17.63
CA VAL A 88 -0.29 -2.48 -17.32
C VAL A 88 0.50 -1.24 -17.74
N SER A 89 1.82 -1.23 -17.54
CA SER A 89 2.68 -0.12 -17.95
C SER A 89 2.70 0.04 -19.47
N GLU A 90 2.80 -1.06 -20.22
CA GLU A 90 2.80 -1.07 -21.68
C GLU A 90 1.44 -0.66 -22.26
N HIS A 91 0.35 -1.15 -21.67
CA HIS A 91 -1.01 -0.75 -22.04
C HIS A 91 -1.20 0.76 -21.96
N TYR A 92 -0.81 1.38 -20.84
CA TYR A 92 -0.94 2.83 -20.71
C TYR A 92 0.03 3.61 -21.59
N LYS A 93 1.23 3.10 -21.88
CA LYS A 93 2.13 3.74 -22.85
C LYS A 93 1.49 3.85 -24.22
N LYS A 94 0.91 2.75 -24.72
CA LYS A 94 0.17 2.72 -26.00
C LYS A 94 -0.99 3.70 -26.01
N LEU A 95 -1.80 3.73 -24.94
CA LEU A 95 -2.90 4.68 -24.82
C LEU A 95 -2.43 6.15 -24.89
N TYR A 96 -1.31 6.49 -24.23
CA TYR A 96 -0.78 7.86 -24.31
C TYR A 96 -0.14 8.18 -25.66
N GLU A 97 0.43 7.18 -26.35
CA GLU A 97 0.96 7.33 -27.72
C GLU A 97 -0.18 7.59 -28.70
N GLU A 98 -1.27 6.81 -28.63
CA GLU A 98 -2.48 7.02 -29.45
C GLU A 98 -3.11 8.40 -29.18
N GLU A 99 -3.20 8.81 -27.91
CA GLU A 99 -3.70 10.15 -27.53
C GLU A 99 -2.81 11.26 -28.11
N LEU A 100 -1.49 11.11 -28.02
CA LEU A 100 -0.55 12.08 -28.57
C LEU A 100 -0.63 12.14 -30.10
N ASP A 101 -0.66 11.00 -30.78
CA ASP A 101 -0.77 10.93 -32.24
C ASP A 101 -2.09 11.54 -32.73
N SER A 102 -3.18 11.34 -31.98
CA SER A 102 -4.47 11.96 -32.29
C SER A 102 -4.40 13.50 -32.20
N LEU A 103 -3.71 14.04 -31.19
CA LEU A 103 -3.54 15.48 -31.02
C LEU A 103 -2.60 16.07 -32.08
N LEU A 104 -1.56 15.34 -32.48
CA LEU A 104 -0.58 15.82 -33.48
C LEU A 104 -1.13 15.87 -34.91
N LYS A 105 -2.28 15.25 -35.19
CA LYS A 105 -2.99 15.40 -36.47
C LYS A 105 -3.41 16.84 -36.71
N ASP A 106 -3.72 17.58 -35.64
CA ASP A 106 -4.06 18.99 -35.74
C ASP A 106 -2.81 19.84 -36.02
N PRO A 107 -2.81 20.68 -37.08
CA PRO A 107 -1.66 21.52 -37.43
C PRO A 107 -1.19 22.44 -36.30
N LYS A 108 -2.14 22.90 -35.46
CA LYS A 108 -1.87 23.76 -34.31
C LYS A 108 -0.98 23.07 -33.27
N TYR A 109 -1.34 21.85 -32.88
CA TYR A 109 -0.58 21.10 -31.87
C TYR A 109 0.75 20.61 -32.42
N LYS A 110 0.82 20.28 -33.71
CA LYS A 110 2.09 19.97 -34.39
C LYS A 110 3.08 21.14 -34.33
N ALA A 111 2.63 22.36 -34.66
CA ALA A 111 3.47 23.55 -34.55
C ALA A 111 3.94 23.82 -33.10
N MET A 112 3.06 23.57 -32.10
CA MET A 112 3.45 23.67 -30.69
C MET A 112 4.48 22.61 -30.29
N TYR A 113 4.31 21.37 -30.77
CA TYR A 113 5.24 20.28 -30.53
C TYR A 113 6.63 20.60 -31.08
N ASP A 114 6.72 21.06 -32.33
CA ASP A 114 7.98 21.44 -32.97
C ASP A 114 8.66 22.60 -32.22
N LYS A 115 7.88 23.62 -31.82
CA LYS A 115 8.37 24.72 -30.98
C LYS A 115 8.94 24.22 -29.65
N TYR A 116 8.23 23.34 -28.95
CA TYR A 116 8.68 22.83 -27.64
C TYR A 116 9.89 21.91 -27.79
N ASN A 117 10.00 21.16 -28.88
CA ASN A 117 11.18 20.38 -29.20
C ASN A 117 12.41 21.28 -29.38
N LEU A 118 12.28 22.41 -30.10
CA LEU A 118 13.34 23.42 -30.19
C LEU A 118 13.70 24.04 -28.84
N GLU A 119 12.71 24.35 -27.98
CA GLU A 119 12.95 24.85 -26.61
C GLU A 119 13.76 23.84 -25.77
N ILE A 120 13.49 22.54 -25.90
CA ILE A 120 14.18 21.47 -25.19
C ILE A 120 15.62 21.31 -25.72
N GLN A 121 15.81 21.36 -27.04
CA GLN A 121 17.15 21.31 -27.66
C GLN A 121 18.01 22.49 -27.21
N TYR A 122 17.45 23.69 -27.19
CA TYR A 122 18.14 24.87 -26.66
C TYR A 122 18.52 24.69 -25.18
N THR A 123 17.60 24.18 -24.35
CA THR A 123 17.88 23.92 -22.92
C THR A 123 18.98 22.88 -22.72
N LYS A 124 19.04 21.87 -23.60
CA LYS A 124 20.09 20.85 -23.62
C LYS A 124 21.45 21.47 -23.92
N TYR A 125 21.53 22.40 -24.86
CA TYR A 125 22.75 23.15 -25.17
C TYR A 125 23.18 24.09 -24.02
N GLU A 126 22.24 24.82 -23.42
CA GLU A 126 22.52 25.81 -22.37
C GLU A 126 22.96 25.15 -21.04
N THR A 127 22.30 24.05 -20.64
CA THR A 127 22.41 23.53 -19.26
C THR A 127 22.68 22.04 -19.14
N GLU A 128 22.54 21.27 -20.22
CA GLU A 128 22.62 19.80 -20.23
C GLU A 128 21.65 19.06 -19.28
N LYS A 129 20.76 19.78 -18.58
CA LYS A 129 19.80 19.23 -17.59
C LYS A 129 18.50 18.74 -18.25
N VAL A 130 18.64 17.87 -19.25
CA VAL A 130 17.53 17.33 -20.04
C VAL A 130 17.58 15.81 -19.99
N PRO A 131 16.45 15.11 -19.79
CA PRO A 131 16.41 13.65 -19.81
C PRO A 131 16.75 13.08 -21.19
N LYS A 132 17.20 11.83 -21.26
CA LYS A 132 17.59 11.18 -22.53
C LYS A 132 16.42 11.06 -23.51
N GLU A 133 15.28 10.59 -23.02
CA GLU A 133 14.07 10.35 -23.81
C GLU A 133 12.83 10.84 -23.07
N LEU A 134 11.89 11.43 -23.81
CA LEU A 134 10.60 11.89 -23.28
C LEU A 134 9.50 10.93 -23.72
N THR A 135 8.77 10.40 -22.73
CA THR A 135 7.60 9.56 -22.97
C THR A 135 6.42 10.36 -23.53
N ALA A 136 5.48 9.70 -24.23
CA ALA A 136 4.26 10.34 -24.75
C ALA A 136 3.46 11.08 -23.67
N ARG A 137 3.35 10.49 -22.46
CA ARG A 137 2.76 11.14 -21.28
C ARG A 137 3.42 12.48 -20.91
N ASN A 138 4.75 12.56 -21.03
CA ASN A 138 5.47 13.79 -20.72
C ASN A 138 5.16 14.87 -21.77
N TRP A 139 5.04 14.48 -23.04
CA TRP A 139 4.63 15.38 -24.13
C TRP A 139 3.21 15.91 -23.95
N LEU A 140 2.26 15.05 -23.60
CA LEU A 140 0.89 15.48 -23.28
C LEU A 140 0.86 16.52 -22.16
N HIS A 141 1.66 16.32 -21.10
CA HIS A 141 1.79 17.32 -20.03
C HIS A 141 2.40 18.64 -20.52
N LEU A 142 3.44 18.59 -21.36
CA LEU A 142 4.07 19.78 -21.93
C LEU A 142 3.11 20.57 -22.83
N LEU A 143 2.29 19.89 -23.63
CA LEU A 143 1.27 20.50 -24.49
C LEU A 143 0.15 21.18 -23.69
N GLN A 144 -0.19 20.64 -22.52
CA GLN A 144 -1.15 21.28 -21.60
C GLN A 144 -0.56 22.49 -20.86
N THR A 145 0.77 22.61 -20.79
CA THR A 145 1.46 23.64 -20.00
C THR A 145 1.64 24.92 -20.80
N SER A 146 1.03 26.02 -20.34
CA SER A 146 1.12 27.32 -21.05
C SER A 146 2.47 28.03 -20.86
N THR A 147 3.06 27.97 -19.67
CA THR A 147 4.23 28.80 -19.33
C THR A 147 5.58 28.14 -19.63
N LYS A 148 6.53 28.91 -20.18
CA LYS A 148 7.89 28.44 -20.50
C LYS A 148 8.67 27.97 -19.26
N ASN A 149 8.53 28.69 -18.14
CA ASN A 149 9.24 28.38 -16.90
C ASN A 149 8.73 27.08 -16.25
N GLU A 150 7.43 26.80 -16.35
CA GLU A 150 6.87 25.53 -15.87
C GLU A 150 7.35 24.36 -16.71
N ARG A 151 7.41 24.51 -18.06
CA ARG A 151 8.01 23.51 -18.95
C ARG A 151 9.48 23.24 -18.58
N ARG A 152 10.32 24.29 -18.46
CA ARG A 152 11.74 24.15 -18.06
C ARG A 152 11.88 23.44 -16.71
N SER A 153 11.10 23.85 -15.72
CA SER A 153 11.09 23.24 -14.39
C SER A 153 10.67 21.77 -14.43
N TYR A 154 9.72 21.41 -15.29
CA TYR A 154 9.26 20.04 -15.47
C TYR A 154 10.33 19.17 -16.14
N ILE A 155 11.00 19.66 -17.17
CA ILE A 155 12.13 18.97 -17.82
C ILE A 155 13.28 18.72 -16.83
N GLU A 156 13.68 19.75 -16.07
CA GLU A 156 14.68 19.60 -15.03
C GLU A 156 14.26 18.59 -13.95
N PHE A 157 12.97 18.54 -13.61
CA PHE A 157 12.43 17.55 -12.69
C PHE A 157 12.54 16.12 -13.24
N LEU A 158 12.21 15.91 -14.52
CA LEU A 158 12.38 14.61 -15.18
C LEU A 158 13.85 14.17 -15.21
N TRP A 159 14.77 15.08 -15.53
CA TRP A 159 16.21 14.82 -15.49
C TRP A 159 16.67 14.44 -14.06
N LYS A 160 16.24 15.16 -13.03
CA LYS A 160 16.53 14.83 -11.62
C LYS A 160 16.02 13.43 -11.24
N LEU A 161 14.85 13.01 -11.75
CA LEU A 161 14.34 11.67 -11.55
C LEU A 161 15.22 10.61 -12.23
N GLU A 162 15.66 10.85 -13.47
CA GLU A 162 16.56 9.96 -14.20
C GLU A 162 17.91 9.82 -13.47
N MET A 163 18.54 10.93 -13.07
CA MET A 163 19.79 10.92 -12.31
C MET A 163 19.65 10.20 -10.97
N LYS A 164 18.50 10.35 -10.30
CA LYS A 164 18.22 9.60 -9.07
C LYS A 164 18.16 8.09 -9.35
N GLN A 165 17.48 7.67 -10.41
CA GLN A 165 17.38 6.26 -10.78
C GLN A 165 18.76 5.68 -11.12
N GLU A 166 19.59 6.42 -11.85
CA GLU A 166 20.94 6.00 -12.21
C GLU A 166 21.84 5.87 -10.96
N ASN A 167 21.81 6.87 -10.08
CA ASN A 167 22.52 6.82 -8.79
C ASN A 167 22.06 5.64 -7.93
N ASP A 168 20.75 5.33 -7.90
CA ASP A 168 20.22 4.19 -7.17
C ASP A 168 20.65 2.85 -7.79
N LYS A 169 20.77 2.75 -9.13
CA LYS A 169 21.31 1.58 -9.82
C LYS A 169 22.80 1.39 -9.50
N GLN A 170 23.60 2.46 -9.59
CA GLN A 170 25.02 2.43 -9.26
C GLN A 170 25.26 2.00 -7.81
N LYS A 171 24.52 2.58 -6.85
CA LYS A 171 24.58 2.16 -5.44
C LYS A 171 24.20 0.69 -5.24
N LYS A 172 23.21 0.17 -5.97
CA LYS A 172 22.85 -1.26 -5.91
C LYS A 172 23.96 -2.15 -6.47
N LEU A 173 24.60 -1.74 -7.56
CA LEU A 173 25.72 -2.46 -8.16
C LEU A 173 26.94 -2.48 -7.22
N LEU A 174 27.28 -1.34 -6.62
CA LEU A 174 28.35 -1.24 -5.62
C LEU A 174 28.08 -2.16 -4.43
N ARG A 175 26.88 -2.10 -3.82
CA ARG A 175 26.49 -3.02 -2.74
C ARG A 175 26.52 -4.49 -3.14
N LYS A 176 26.31 -4.80 -4.42
CA LYS A 176 26.40 -6.18 -4.93
C LYS A 176 27.86 -6.62 -5.06
N LYS A 177 28.75 -5.74 -5.54
CA LYS A 177 30.19 -5.97 -5.59
C LYS A 177 30.79 -6.14 -4.20
N GLU A 178 30.49 -5.21 -3.28
CA GLU A 178 30.89 -5.29 -1.86
C GLU A 178 30.51 -6.63 -1.22
N LYS A 179 29.29 -7.15 -1.52
CA LYS A 179 28.85 -8.46 -1.02
C LYS A 179 29.57 -9.66 -1.64
N LEU A 180 30.10 -9.53 -2.85
CA LEU A 180 30.87 -10.57 -3.52
C LEU A 180 32.33 -10.60 -3.04
N GLU A 181 32.84 -9.48 -2.52
CA GLU A 181 34.20 -9.33 -1.99
C GLU A 181 34.34 -9.77 -0.52
N ILE A 182 33.25 -10.10 0.19
CA ILE A 182 33.31 -10.63 1.55
C ILE A 182 33.94 -12.03 1.52
N PRO A 183 35.06 -12.28 2.24
CA PRO A 183 35.73 -13.57 2.22
C PRO A 183 34.82 -14.71 2.67
N VAL A 184 34.89 -15.83 1.97
CA VAL A 184 34.23 -17.10 2.32
C VAL A 184 34.87 -17.62 3.62
N GLY A 185 34.39 -17.16 4.78
CA GLY A 185 34.94 -17.60 6.06
C GLY A 185 34.54 -16.80 7.30
N SER A 186 33.99 -15.59 7.20
CA SER A 186 33.55 -14.84 8.38
C SER A 186 32.06 -15.04 8.68
N ASN A 187 31.81 -15.73 9.81
CA ASN A 187 30.54 -16.07 10.44
C ASN A 187 29.72 -17.19 9.77
N MET A 188 29.90 -18.40 10.31
CA MET A 188 29.11 -19.62 10.10
C MET A 188 27.62 -19.50 10.50
N TYR A 189 27.20 -18.36 11.07
CA TYR A 189 25.79 -18.00 11.29
C TYR A 189 25.34 -16.81 10.42
N GLY A 190 26.00 -16.60 9.28
CA GLY A 190 25.54 -15.70 8.22
C GLY A 190 24.42 -16.34 7.42
N LEU A 191 23.59 -15.50 6.79
CA LEU A 191 22.38 -15.86 6.04
C LEU A 191 22.69 -16.60 4.71
N SER A 192 23.40 -17.72 4.81
CA SER A 192 23.74 -18.68 3.75
C SER A 192 22.99 -20.01 3.93
N LYS A 193 21.66 -19.90 4.06
CA LYS A 193 20.67 -20.78 3.39
C LYS A 193 20.17 -22.08 4.03
N ASP A 194 20.47 -22.43 5.27
CA ASP A 194 19.68 -23.47 5.98
C ASP A 194 19.23 -22.96 7.36
N THR A 195 18.12 -22.21 7.38
CA THR A 195 17.42 -21.89 8.63
C THR A 195 16.34 -22.94 8.87
N PHE A 196 16.23 -23.48 10.09
CA PHE A 196 15.12 -24.36 10.47
C PHE A 196 13.74 -23.70 10.27
N PHE A 197 13.68 -22.37 10.25
CA PHE A 197 12.47 -21.61 9.99
C PHE A 197 12.19 -21.46 8.49
N TYR A 198 10.94 -21.71 8.10
CA TYR A 198 10.46 -21.38 6.77
C TYR A 198 10.61 -19.89 6.50
N ARG A 199 11.27 -19.55 5.39
CA ARG A 199 11.31 -18.18 4.91
C ARG A 199 9.92 -17.74 4.47
N ILE A 200 9.33 -16.82 5.21
CA ILE A 200 8.11 -16.13 4.78
C ILE A 200 8.46 -15.29 3.54
N ARG A 201 7.91 -15.67 2.39
CA ARG A 201 8.08 -14.94 1.13
C ARG A 201 7.13 -13.75 1.11
N THR A 202 7.50 -12.71 0.36
CA THR A 202 6.65 -11.53 0.16
C THR A 202 5.29 -11.91 -0.44
N GLN A 203 5.25 -12.92 -1.32
CA GLN A 203 4.00 -13.44 -1.86
C GLN A 203 3.11 -14.01 -0.76
N THR A 204 3.64 -14.89 0.10
CA THR A 204 2.90 -15.44 1.24
C THR A 204 2.39 -14.35 2.18
N MET A 205 3.15 -13.29 2.41
CA MET A 205 2.67 -12.12 3.17
C MET A 205 1.53 -11.41 2.44
N ASN A 206 1.65 -11.18 1.13
CA ASN A 206 0.59 -10.57 0.32
C ASN A 206 -0.70 -11.39 0.37
N ASP A 207 -0.60 -12.70 0.21
CA ASP A 207 -1.75 -13.61 0.27
C ASP A 207 -2.42 -13.57 1.65
N PHE A 208 -1.62 -13.53 2.73
CA PHE A 208 -2.13 -13.36 4.09
C PHE A 208 -2.88 -12.03 4.28
N TYR A 209 -2.30 -10.92 3.84
CA TYR A 209 -2.94 -9.61 3.96
C TYR A 209 -4.19 -9.49 3.07
N ASN A 210 -4.18 -10.08 1.88
CA ASN A 210 -5.36 -10.13 1.02
C ASN A 210 -6.45 -10.99 1.64
N GLY A 211 -6.11 -12.15 2.21
CA GLY A 211 -7.04 -13.00 2.96
C GLY A 211 -7.69 -12.27 4.14
N ARG A 212 -6.93 -11.42 4.84
CA ARG A 212 -7.47 -10.53 5.88
C ARG A 212 -8.52 -9.56 5.33
N LEU A 213 -8.27 -8.94 4.17
CA LEU A 213 -9.24 -8.06 3.53
C LEU A 213 -10.48 -8.80 3.01
N ILE A 214 -10.33 -10.02 2.48
CA ILE A 214 -11.47 -10.84 2.05
C ILE A 214 -12.40 -11.14 3.24
N SER A 215 -11.82 -11.49 4.40
CA SER A 215 -12.59 -11.64 5.65
C SER A 215 -13.28 -10.31 6.04
N ALA A 216 -12.57 -9.19 5.87
CA ALA A 216 -13.11 -7.86 6.15
C ALA A 216 -14.32 -7.50 5.28
N MET A 217 -14.33 -7.90 4.01
CA MET A 217 -15.45 -7.64 3.11
C MET A 217 -16.77 -8.26 3.60
N LEU A 218 -16.68 -9.36 4.36
CA LEU A 218 -17.86 -10.07 4.88
C LEU A 218 -18.32 -9.57 6.24
N HIS A 219 -17.41 -9.11 7.09
CA HIS A 219 -17.69 -8.91 8.51
C HIS A 219 -17.41 -7.50 9.02
N GLU A 220 -16.58 -6.74 8.33
CA GLU A 220 -16.09 -5.46 8.85
C GLU A 220 -16.94 -4.27 8.34
N PRO A 221 -17.05 -3.19 9.14
CA PRO A 221 -17.73 -1.97 8.73
C PRO A 221 -17.19 -1.39 7.42
N ILE A 222 -18.05 -0.65 6.74
CA ILE A 222 -17.77 -0.08 5.42
C ILE A 222 -17.19 1.33 5.58
N ILE A 223 -16.15 1.62 4.79
CA ILE A 223 -15.66 2.99 4.61
C ILE A 223 -15.59 3.32 3.12
N VAL A 224 -16.04 4.52 2.76
CA VAL A 224 -16.17 4.94 1.37
C VAL A 224 -15.14 6.02 1.05
N PHE A 225 -14.45 5.89 -0.08
CA PHE A 225 -13.74 6.97 -0.74
C PHE A 225 -14.58 7.51 -1.89
N ASP A 226 -14.83 8.82 -1.87
CA ASP A 226 -15.52 9.52 -2.95
C ASP A 226 -14.51 10.08 -3.96
N LEU A 227 -14.45 9.49 -5.16
CA LEU A 227 -13.51 9.89 -6.22
C LEU A 227 -14.08 10.97 -7.17
N GLY A 228 -15.26 11.52 -6.90
CA GLY A 228 -15.92 12.53 -7.75
C GLY A 228 -15.32 13.94 -7.70
N TYR A 229 -14.01 14.09 -7.51
CA TYR A 229 -13.31 15.38 -7.36
C TYR A 229 -12.24 15.65 -8.41
N GLU A 230 -12.09 14.81 -9.43
CA GLU A 230 -10.98 14.90 -10.39
C GLU A 230 -10.88 16.27 -11.08
N GLN A 231 -12.03 16.85 -11.45
CA GLN A 231 -12.12 18.17 -12.09
C GLN A 231 -11.53 19.32 -11.25
N TYR A 232 -11.51 19.18 -9.92
CA TYR A 232 -11.01 20.20 -9.01
C TYR A 232 -9.50 20.09 -8.71
N MET A 233 -8.86 19.03 -9.20
CA MET A 233 -7.44 18.76 -8.95
C MET A 233 -6.58 19.05 -10.18
N SER A 234 -5.43 19.68 -9.96
CA SER A 234 -4.38 19.79 -10.98
C SER A 234 -3.78 18.40 -11.31
N PRO A 235 -3.11 18.20 -12.47
CA PRO A 235 -2.51 16.91 -12.82
C PRO A 235 -1.56 16.35 -11.76
N GLN A 236 -0.79 17.23 -11.10
CA GLN A 236 0.10 16.87 -9.99
C GLN A 236 -0.68 16.44 -8.73
N GLU A 237 -1.81 17.08 -8.45
CA GLU A 237 -2.69 16.72 -7.32
C GLU A 237 -3.41 15.40 -7.59
N ARG A 238 -3.88 15.15 -8.82
CA ARG A 238 -4.46 13.86 -9.23
C ARG A 238 -3.46 12.70 -9.04
N ALA A 239 -2.22 12.89 -9.50
CA ALA A 239 -1.16 11.88 -9.30
C ALA A 239 -0.86 11.64 -7.80
N ASN A 240 -0.93 12.68 -6.97
CA ASN A 240 -0.75 12.54 -5.52
C ASN A 240 -1.97 11.87 -4.86
N CYS A 241 -3.18 12.10 -5.36
CA CYS A 241 -4.40 11.46 -4.90
C CYS A 241 -4.33 9.94 -5.12
N ALA A 242 -3.99 9.51 -6.34
CA ALA A 242 -3.79 8.09 -6.65
C ALA A 242 -2.76 7.42 -5.72
N LYS A 243 -1.64 8.09 -5.45
CA LYS A 243 -0.64 7.59 -4.48
C LYS A 243 -1.21 7.46 -3.07
N GLN A 244 -1.98 8.44 -2.60
CA GLN A 244 -2.61 8.39 -1.28
C GLN A 244 -3.64 7.28 -1.18
N LEU A 245 -4.42 7.01 -2.24
CA LEU A 245 -5.32 5.86 -2.30
C LEU A 245 -4.56 4.54 -2.21
N GLY A 246 -3.45 4.41 -2.95
CA GLY A 246 -2.56 3.24 -2.86
C GLY A 246 -1.98 3.04 -1.46
N TYR A 247 -1.54 4.12 -0.79
CA TYR A 247 -1.10 4.05 0.60
C TYR A 247 -2.23 3.68 1.55
N SER A 248 -3.43 4.21 1.32
CA SER A 248 -4.62 3.90 2.12
C SER A 248 -4.96 2.41 2.05
N PHE A 249 -4.96 1.84 0.85
CA PHE A 249 -5.14 0.40 0.64
C PHE A 249 -4.06 -0.42 1.37
N ALA A 250 -2.78 -0.04 1.21
CA ALA A 250 -1.66 -0.71 1.86
C ALA A 250 -1.74 -0.67 3.40
N THR A 251 -2.13 0.48 3.98
CA THR A 251 -2.32 0.62 5.42
C THR A 251 -3.50 -0.22 5.90
N ASN A 252 -4.63 -0.22 5.18
CA ASN A 252 -5.81 -1.00 5.54
C ASN A 252 -5.49 -2.50 5.64
N ARG A 253 -4.85 -3.06 4.60
CA ARG A 253 -4.53 -4.50 4.57
C ARG A 253 -3.54 -4.95 5.65
N MET A 254 -2.69 -4.04 6.13
CA MET A 254 -1.71 -4.33 7.17
C MET A 254 -2.29 -4.17 8.58
N HIS A 255 -3.41 -3.45 8.72
CA HIS A 255 -4.06 -3.22 10.01
C HIS A 255 -4.76 -4.49 10.51
N ASP A 256 -4.84 -4.67 11.83
CA ASP A 256 -5.39 -5.89 12.44
C ASP A 256 -6.90 -5.99 12.31
N SER A 257 -7.62 -4.87 12.39
CA SER A 257 -9.03 -4.77 12.01
C SER A 257 -9.21 -3.82 10.82
N PRO A 258 -9.09 -4.31 9.57
CA PRO A 258 -9.30 -3.51 8.37
C PRO A 258 -10.76 -3.07 8.21
N PHE A 259 -10.99 -2.07 7.36
CA PHE A 259 -12.31 -1.74 6.84
C PHE A 259 -12.61 -2.50 5.55
N ASN A 260 -13.90 -2.71 5.27
CA ASN A 260 -14.36 -2.98 3.93
C ASN A 260 -14.36 -1.66 3.12
N VAL A 261 -13.40 -1.50 2.23
CA VAL A 261 -13.18 -0.24 1.50
C VAL A 261 -13.95 -0.23 0.17
N TYR A 262 -14.71 0.85 -0.04
CA TYR A 262 -15.40 1.13 -1.29
C TYR A 262 -14.86 2.39 -1.95
N PHE A 263 -14.57 2.30 -3.25
CA PHE A 263 -14.34 3.44 -4.12
C PHE A 263 -15.63 3.70 -4.88
N CYS A 264 -16.26 4.84 -4.62
CA CYS A 264 -17.48 5.29 -5.29
C CYS A 264 -17.18 6.47 -6.21
N ASN A 265 -18.03 6.70 -7.21
CA ASN A 265 -17.78 7.64 -8.30
C ASN A 265 -16.42 7.38 -8.99
N ALA A 266 -16.00 6.12 -9.07
CA ALA A 266 -14.73 5.74 -9.67
C ALA A 266 -14.94 5.36 -11.14
N ASN A 267 -14.63 6.27 -12.06
CA ASN A 267 -14.60 5.96 -13.49
C ASN A 267 -13.22 5.42 -13.87
N LYS A 268 -13.17 4.37 -14.68
CA LYS A 268 -11.90 3.72 -15.07
C LYS A 268 -11.04 4.62 -15.97
N ASP A 269 -11.69 5.53 -16.70
CA ASP A 269 -11.04 6.44 -17.64
C ASP A 269 -10.38 7.65 -16.97
N ASP A 270 -10.74 7.92 -15.72
CA ASP A 270 -10.21 9.00 -14.90
C ASP A 270 -8.69 8.82 -14.68
N TYR A 271 -7.96 9.93 -14.69
CA TYR A 271 -6.50 9.93 -14.53
C TYR A 271 -6.07 9.36 -13.18
N VAL A 272 -6.86 9.61 -12.12
CA VAL A 272 -6.60 9.06 -10.78
C VAL A 272 -6.65 7.53 -10.83
N MET A 273 -7.68 6.95 -11.47
CA MET A 273 -7.84 5.49 -11.57
C MET A 273 -6.80 4.85 -12.47
N LYS A 274 -6.47 5.45 -13.62
CA LYS A 274 -5.36 5.00 -14.48
C LYS A 274 -4.02 4.99 -13.74
N THR A 275 -3.73 6.05 -13.00
CA THR A 275 -2.51 6.14 -12.19
C THR A 275 -2.51 5.12 -11.05
N LEU A 276 -3.66 4.89 -10.40
CA LEU A 276 -3.79 3.89 -9.35
C LEU A 276 -3.59 2.47 -9.90
N HIS A 277 -4.14 2.15 -11.07
CA HIS A 277 -3.94 0.86 -11.73
C HIS A 277 -2.45 0.62 -12.08
N THR A 278 -1.72 1.68 -12.45
CA THR A 278 -0.26 1.60 -12.64
C THR A 278 0.47 1.27 -11.32
N ILE A 279 -0.04 1.73 -10.18
CA ILE A 279 0.52 1.44 -8.85
C ILE A 279 0.13 0.01 -8.39
N ILE A 280 -1.09 -0.42 -8.69
CA ILE A 280 -1.67 -1.71 -8.31
C ILE A 280 -2.17 -2.40 -9.59
N PRO A 281 -1.32 -3.23 -10.23
CA PRO A 281 -1.67 -3.86 -11.50
C PRO A 281 -2.87 -4.82 -11.42
N CYS A 282 -3.12 -5.41 -10.24
CA CYS A 282 -4.22 -6.35 -10.03
C CYS A 282 -5.55 -5.65 -9.67
N LEU A 283 -5.62 -4.32 -9.75
CA LEU A 283 -6.75 -3.52 -9.22
C LEU A 283 -8.12 -3.93 -9.79
N TYR A 284 -8.17 -4.32 -11.06
CA TYR A 284 -9.41 -4.69 -11.75
C TYR A 284 -9.69 -6.19 -11.78
N ASN A 285 -8.83 -7.01 -11.16
CA ASN A 285 -9.07 -8.44 -11.08
C ASN A 285 -10.23 -8.71 -10.12
N PRO A 286 -11.17 -9.61 -10.45
CA PRO A 286 -12.33 -9.89 -9.60
C PRO A 286 -11.95 -10.47 -8.23
N GLU A 287 -10.78 -11.10 -8.13
CA GLU A 287 -10.23 -11.66 -6.88
C GLU A 287 -9.60 -10.60 -5.96
N PHE A 288 -9.39 -9.37 -6.47
CA PHE A 288 -8.73 -8.33 -5.72
C PHE A 288 -9.67 -7.77 -4.63
N PRO A 289 -9.24 -7.73 -3.36
CA PRO A 289 -10.13 -7.42 -2.24
C PRO A 289 -10.33 -5.91 -2.06
N LEU A 290 -10.96 -5.27 -3.06
CA LEU A 290 -11.33 -3.86 -3.06
C LEU A 290 -12.59 -3.65 -3.89
N ASN A 291 -13.59 -2.96 -3.34
CA ASN A 291 -14.82 -2.67 -4.06
C ASN A 291 -14.70 -1.38 -4.86
N ILE A 292 -14.74 -1.47 -6.18
CA ILE A 292 -14.67 -0.31 -7.09
C ILE A 292 -16.00 -0.19 -7.83
N THR A 293 -16.64 0.96 -7.69
CA THR A 293 -17.94 1.25 -8.30
C THR A 293 -17.97 2.63 -8.93
N SER A 294 -18.52 2.74 -10.14
CA SER A 294 -18.74 4.03 -10.79
C SER A 294 -20.00 4.74 -10.26
N LYS A 295 -20.88 4.02 -9.56
CA LYS A 295 -22.10 4.55 -8.95
C LYS A 295 -21.81 5.52 -7.80
N CYS A 296 -22.77 6.38 -7.52
CA CYS A 296 -22.73 7.24 -6.36
C CYS A 296 -22.95 6.43 -5.07
N TYR A 297 -22.32 6.84 -3.98
CA TYR A 297 -22.55 6.22 -2.66
C TYR A 297 -23.99 6.38 -2.17
N LEU A 298 -24.74 7.37 -2.68
CA LEU A 298 -26.17 7.56 -2.38
C LEU A 298 -27.05 6.47 -2.98
N GLU A 299 -26.64 5.87 -4.09
CA GLU A 299 -27.38 4.77 -4.75
C GLU A 299 -27.00 3.42 -4.14
N THR A 300 -25.78 3.30 -3.63
CA THR A 300 -25.24 2.05 -3.10
C THR A 300 -25.62 1.83 -1.63
N PHE A 301 -25.80 2.90 -0.84
CA PHE A 301 -25.97 2.82 0.60
C PHE A 301 -27.12 3.70 1.10
N ASP A 302 -27.69 3.32 2.25
CA ASP A 302 -28.75 4.07 2.92
C ASP A 302 -28.27 5.47 3.33
N LYS A 303 -28.92 6.51 2.82
CA LYS A 303 -28.60 7.91 3.11
C LYS A 303 -28.48 8.23 4.60
N ASN A 304 -29.34 7.63 5.43
CA ASN A 304 -29.41 7.90 6.86
C ASN A 304 -28.19 7.39 7.64
N LYS A 305 -27.46 6.39 7.11
CA LYS A 305 -26.25 5.83 7.72
C LYS A 305 -24.99 6.55 7.27
N LEU A 306 -25.06 7.37 6.22
CA LEU A 306 -23.89 8.04 5.65
C LEU A 306 -23.45 9.24 6.49
N VAL A 307 -22.15 9.30 6.77
CA VAL A 307 -21.50 10.43 7.43
C VAL A 307 -20.32 10.92 6.60
N TYR A 308 -20.42 12.13 6.08
CA TYR A 308 -19.35 12.75 5.31
C TYR A 308 -18.31 13.40 6.23
N LEU A 309 -17.05 12.94 6.18
CA LEU A 309 -15.95 13.52 6.93
C LEU A 309 -15.41 14.76 6.21
N THR A 310 -15.61 15.92 6.81
CA THR A 310 -15.17 17.21 6.24
C THR A 310 -14.66 18.15 7.33
N PRO A 311 -13.56 18.90 7.12
CA PRO A 311 -13.01 19.79 8.15
C PRO A 311 -13.84 21.06 8.37
N HIS A 312 -14.74 21.41 7.44
CA HIS A 312 -15.46 22.70 7.42
C HIS A 312 -16.78 22.70 8.20
N VAL A 313 -17.11 21.63 8.91
CA VAL A 313 -18.34 21.52 9.72
C VAL A 313 -18.09 21.83 11.20
N ASN A 314 -19.14 22.22 11.91
CA ASN A 314 -19.06 22.46 13.36
C ASN A 314 -19.17 21.16 14.17
N THR A 315 -19.96 20.20 13.71
CA THR A 315 -20.18 18.89 14.36
C THR A 315 -18.89 18.08 14.44
N VAL A 316 -18.46 17.76 15.66
CA VAL A 316 -17.24 16.98 15.93
C VAL A 316 -17.60 15.50 16.09
N LEU A 317 -16.82 14.63 15.46
CA LEU A 317 -16.87 13.18 15.69
C LEU A 317 -16.26 12.91 17.07
N LYS A 318 -17.10 12.58 18.05
CA LYS A 318 -16.66 12.27 19.43
C LYS A 318 -16.33 10.79 19.62
N ASN A 319 -17.22 9.91 19.16
CA ASN A 319 -17.05 8.46 19.28
C ASN A 319 -17.23 7.82 17.89
N TYR A 320 -16.50 6.74 17.64
CA TYR A 320 -16.69 5.92 16.45
C TYR A 320 -17.92 5.04 16.61
N ASP A 321 -18.75 4.99 15.58
CA ASP A 321 -19.96 4.18 15.49
C ASP A 321 -19.81 3.18 14.33
N ALA A 322 -20.06 1.90 14.59
CA ALA A 322 -19.90 0.84 13.61
C ALA A 322 -21.08 0.73 12.63
N ASP A 323 -22.25 1.28 12.99
CA ASP A 323 -23.46 1.23 12.15
C ASP A 323 -23.49 2.34 11.08
N LEU A 324 -22.63 3.35 11.25
CA LEU A 324 -22.48 4.47 10.33
C LEU A 324 -21.42 4.19 9.27
N ILE A 325 -21.68 4.68 8.06
CA ILE A 325 -20.77 4.57 6.92
C ILE A 325 -20.06 5.91 6.73
N TYR A 326 -18.77 5.93 7.04
CA TYR A 326 -17.96 7.14 6.91
C TYR A 326 -17.46 7.31 5.47
N ILE A 327 -17.62 8.53 4.93
CA ILE A 327 -17.17 8.92 3.60
C ILE A 327 -15.96 9.84 3.72
N ILE A 328 -14.88 9.50 3.03
CA ILE A 328 -13.67 10.30 2.87
C ILE A 328 -13.63 10.83 1.44
N GLY A 329 -13.53 12.15 1.28
CA GLY A 329 -13.32 12.74 -0.04
C GLY A 329 -11.92 12.45 -0.57
N ALA A 330 -11.80 11.77 -1.70
CA ALA A 330 -10.53 11.50 -2.37
C ALA A 330 -10.10 12.74 -3.17
N MET A 331 -9.63 13.77 -2.46
CA MET A 331 -9.17 15.03 -3.03
C MET A 331 -7.85 15.48 -2.39
N VAL A 332 -6.97 16.10 -3.19
CA VAL A 332 -5.71 16.70 -2.72
C VAL A 332 -5.69 18.18 -3.11
N ASP A 333 -5.76 19.06 -2.11
CA ASP A 333 -5.95 20.51 -2.24
C ASP A 333 -4.74 21.32 -1.74
N LYS A 334 -3.54 21.03 -2.28
CA LYS A 334 -2.31 21.67 -1.77
C LYS A 334 -2.29 23.17 -2.06
N ARG A 335 -2.69 23.57 -3.28
CA ARG A 335 -2.56 24.96 -3.74
C ARG A 335 -3.66 25.85 -3.18
N SER A 336 -4.92 25.47 -3.33
CA SER A 336 -6.10 26.26 -2.89
C SER A 336 -7.14 25.40 -2.17
N PRO A 337 -7.22 25.45 -0.82
CA PRO A 337 -8.21 24.69 -0.06
C PRO A 337 -9.58 25.35 -0.19
N LYS A 338 -10.47 24.76 -0.99
CA LYS A 338 -11.87 25.18 -1.15
C LYS A 338 -12.78 24.17 -0.41
N PRO A 339 -13.90 24.60 0.19
CA PRO A 339 -14.80 23.73 0.96
C PRO A 339 -15.72 22.88 0.06
N ILE A 340 -15.16 22.23 -0.96
CA ILE A 340 -15.91 21.52 -2.02
C ILE A 340 -16.64 20.30 -1.46
N SER A 341 -15.98 19.51 -0.61
CA SER A 341 -16.60 18.34 0.02
C SER A 341 -17.74 18.69 0.97
N TYR A 342 -17.65 19.85 1.65
CA TYR A 342 -18.73 20.36 2.49
C TYR A 342 -19.92 20.82 1.65
N GLN A 343 -19.68 21.55 0.55
CA GLN A 343 -20.73 21.99 -0.36
C GLN A 343 -21.49 20.78 -0.95
N LYS A 344 -20.75 19.79 -1.47
CA LYS A 344 -21.33 18.55 -2.02
C LYS A 344 -22.19 17.81 -1.00
N ALA A 345 -21.69 17.61 0.23
CA ALA A 345 -22.43 16.91 1.27
C ALA A 345 -23.67 17.71 1.76
N LYS A 346 -23.58 19.04 1.79
CA LYS A 346 -24.69 19.93 2.13
C LYS A 346 -25.81 19.89 1.07
N GLU A 347 -25.45 19.95 -0.21
CA GLU A 347 -26.39 19.82 -1.33
C GLU A 347 -27.12 18.48 -1.31
N GLN A 348 -26.41 17.41 -0.96
CA GLN A 348 -27.00 16.07 -0.86
C GLN A 348 -27.77 15.84 0.45
N GLY A 349 -27.66 16.74 1.43
CA GLY A 349 -28.31 16.62 2.73
C GLY A 349 -27.82 15.42 3.55
N ILE A 350 -26.53 15.13 3.51
CA ILE A 350 -25.89 14.03 4.29
C ILE A 350 -25.36 14.58 5.61
N LYS A 351 -25.36 13.75 6.66
CA LYS A 351 -24.78 14.12 7.95
C LYS A 351 -23.27 14.37 7.77
N MET A 352 -22.76 15.47 8.31
CA MET A 352 -21.35 15.84 8.21
C MET A 352 -20.70 15.87 9.59
N MET A 353 -19.46 15.40 9.68
CA MET A 353 -18.65 15.49 10.89
C MET A 353 -17.19 15.86 10.59
N LYS A 354 -16.55 16.55 11.52
CA LYS A 354 -15.10 16.81 11.50
C LYS A 354 -14.39 15.99 12.58
N LEU A 355 -13.11 15.69 12.33
CA LEU A 355 -12.23 15.11 13.35
C LEU A 355 -11.89 16.16 14.43
N PRO A 356 -11.70 15.76 15.71
CA PRO A 356 -11.38 16.65 16.85
C PRO A 356 -9.92 17.13 16.83
N LEU A 357 -9.47 17.68 15.69
CA LEU A 357 -8.08 18.05 15.45
C LEU A 357 -7.63 19.31 16.20
N SER A 358 -8.54 20.25 16.46
CA SER A 358 -8.20 21.51 17.13
C SER A 358 -8.21 21.39 18.65
N GLU A 359 -8.99 20.45 19.19
CA GLU A 359 -9.16 20.26 20.63
C GLU A 359 -8.03 19.41 21.22
N LYS A 360 -7.53 18.42 20.45
CA LYS A 360 -6.53 17.46 20.95
C LYS A 360 -5.09 17.76 20.56
N LEU A 361 -4.83 18.68 19.61
CA LEU A 361 -3.48 18.88 19.07
C LEU A 361 -3.12 20.35 18.88
N GLU A 362 -1.89 20.66 19.27
CA GLU A 362 -1.24 21.95 19.01
C GLU A 362 -0.58 21.96 17.62
N TRP A 363 -1.12 22.82 16.76
CA TRP A 363 -0.66 22.97 15.39
C TRP A 363 0.50 23.94 15.31
N GLY A 364 1.54 23.59 14.55
CA GLY A 364 2.66 24.50 14.33
C GLY A 364 2.25 25.71 13.49
N SER A 365 2.85 26.88 13.76
CA SER A 365 2.54 28.14 13.06
C SER A 365 2.63 28.00 11.52
N GLY A 366 1.52 28.24 10.80
CA GLY A 366 1.43 28.05 9.34
C GLY A 366 1.16 26.62 8.87
N SER A 367 0.87 25.69 9.77
CA SER A 367 0.42 24.33 9.43
C SER A 367 -1.10 24.31 9.19
N ARG A 368 -1.53 23.69 8.09
CA ARG A 368 -2.96 23.54 7.77
C ARG A 368 -3.53 22.28 8.44
N LYS A 369 -4.75 22.42 8.96
CA LYS A 369 -5.52 21.37 9.65
C LYS A 369 -6.16 20.34 8.70
N ASN A 370 -6.00 20.49 7.39
CA ASN A 370 -6.46 19.49 6.41
C ASN A 370 -5.48 18.30 6.38
N LEU A 371 -5.97 17.09 6.62
CA LEU A 371 -5.16 15.88 6.62
C LEU A 371 -5.21 15.19 5.25
N PRO A 372 -4.11 14.55 4.80
CA PRO A 372 -4.14 13.71 3.60
C PRO A 372 -5.06 12.49 3.80
N ILE A 373 -5.58 11.99 2.69
CA ILE A 373 -6.59 10.91 2.61
C ILE A 373 -6.14 9.68 3.40
N ASN A 374 -4.87 9.28 3.21
CA ASN A 374 -4.29 8.12 3.87
C ASN A 374 -4.21 8.27 5.40
N HIS A 375 -3.94 9.48 5.90
CA HIS A 375 -3.89 9.72 7.34
C HIS A 375 -5.28 9.73 7.97
N VAL A 376 -6.31 10.21 7.25
CA VAL A 376 -7.70 10.12 7.72
C VAL A 376 -8.09 8.65 7.88
N LEU A 377 -7.77 7.80 6.90
CA LEU A 377 -8.03 6.36 7.02
C LEU A 377 -7.27 5.74 8.21
N SER A 378 -5.98 6.03 8.38
CA SER A 378 -5.20 5.52 9.54
C SER A 378 -5.83 5.91 10.88
N ILE A 379 -6.29 7.16 11.02
CA ILE A 379 -6.99 7.62 12.21
C ILE A 379 -8.27 6.81 12.44
N MET A 380 -9.07 6.60 11.39
CA MET A 380 -10.31 5.83 11.50
C MET A 380 -10.05 4.35 11.85
N LEU A 381 -8.97 3.75 11.34
CA LEU A 381 -8.58 2.37 11.65
C LEU A 381 -8.22 2.21 13.13
N ASP A 382 -7.34 3.08 13.63
CA ASP A 382 -6.93 3.05 15.03
C ASP A 382 -8.09 3.42 15.97
N LEU A 383 -8.94 4.34 15.57
CA LEU A 383 -10.12 4.73 16.35
C LEU A 383 -11.13 3.59 16.45
N LYS A 384 -11.36 2.85 15.36
CA LYS A 384 -12.20 1.66 15.36
C LYS A 384 -11.64 0.58 16.29
N TYR A 385 -10.34 0.33 16.24
CA TYR A 385 -9.70 -0.74 17.00
C TYR A 385 -9.52 -0.40 18.49
N THR A 386 -9.02 0.78 18.80
CA THR A 386 -8.66 1.18 20.18
C THR A 386 -9.76 1.98 20.88
N LYS A 387 -10.69 2.58 20.14
CA LYS A 387 -11.67 3.58 20.62
C LYS A 387 -11.02 4.76 21.35
N ASN A 388 -9.71 4.96 21.18
CA ASN A 388 -8.95 6.01 21.84
C ASN A 388 -8.38 6.99 20.80
N TRP A 389 -8.80 8.25 20.91
CA TRP A 389 -8.29 9.32 20.08
C TRP A 389 -6.80 9.59 20.25
N ASP A 390 -6.23 9.37 21.43
CA ASP A 390 -4.83 9.71 21.69
C ASP A 390 -3.88 8.77 20.93
N VAL A 391 -4.30 7.51 20.71
CA VAL A 391 -3.61 6.57 19.82
C VAL A 391 -3.83 6.98 18.37
N ALA A 392 -5.08 7.21 17.97
CA ALA A 392 -5.41 7.55 16.59
C ALA A 392 -4.70 8.82 16.09
N MET A 393 -4.55 9.83 16.96
CA MET A 393 -3.88 11.10 16.65
C MET A 393 -2.36 10.95 16.41
N GLN A 394 -1.73 9.85 16.82
CA GLN A 394 -0.31 9.59 16.54
C GLN A 394 -0.03 9.39 15.04
N ASN A 395 -1.05 9.01 14.27
CA ASN A 395 -0.95 8.88 12.82
C ASN A 395 -0.76 10.21 12.09
N ILE A 396 -0.95 11.35 12.77
CA ILE A 396 -0.79 12.66 12.15
C ILE A 396 0.70 12.95 11.92
N PRO A 397 1.08 13.46 10.73
CA PRO A 397 2.47 13.77 10.45
C PRO A 397 3.08 14.72 11.48
N LYS A 398 4.07 14.24 12.24
CA LYS A 398 4.74 15.02 13.31
C LYS A 398 5.17 16.41 12.86
N ARG A 399 5.64 16.57 11.61
CA ARG A 399 6.03 17.86 10.99
C ARG A 399 4.95 18.95 10.99
N LYS A 400 3.68 18.59 11.20
CA LYS A 400 2.55 19.51 11.26
C LYS A 400 2.29 20.05 12.68
N LEU A 401 2.81 19.37 13.70
CA LEU A 401 2.64 19.71 15.11
C LEU A 401 3.63 20.80 15.53
N GLN A 402 3.26 21.59 16.54
CA GLN A 402 4.08 22.70 17.04
C GLN A 402 5.42 22.21 17.59
N LYS A 403 5.39 21.23 18.49
CA LYS A 403 6.58 20.65 19.12
C LYS A 403 7.66 20.20 18.12
N ALA A 404 7.26 19.49 17.06
CA ALA A 404 8.23 19.02 16.06
C ALA A 404 8.90 20.18 15.30
N ARG A 405 8.20 21.32 15.13
CA ARG A 405 8.76 22.50 14.47
C ARG A 405 9.68 23.28 15.38
N THR A 406 9.32 23.45 16.65
CA THR A 406 10.20 24.07 17.64
C THR A 406 11.48 23.27 17.81
N ASP A 407 11.38 21.93 17.86
CA ASP A 407 12.53 21.03 17.93
C ASP A 407 13.43 21.16 16.68
N LEU A 408 12.82 21.27 15.49
CA LEU A 408 13.57 21.46 14.25
C LEU A 408 14.28 22.81 14.21
N GLN A 409 13.63 23.88 14.69
CA GLN A 409 14.21 25.21 14.77
C GLN A 409 15.38 25.25 15.76
N LEU A 410 15.21 24.63 16.94
CA LEU A 410 16.26 24.50 17.94
C LEU A 410 17.45 23.70 17.42
N LYS A 411 17.22 22.59 16.70
CA LYS A 411 18.29 21.83 16.02
C LYS A 411 19.04 22.66 14.99
N LYS A 412 18.36 23.53 14.24
CA LYS A 412 19.01 24.44 13.28
C LYS A 412 19.86 25.48 13.99
N LEU A 413 19.36 26.08 15.06
CA LEU A 413 20.10 27.05 15.87
C LEU A 413 21.35 26.42 16.49
N LEU A 414 21.23 25.22 17.08
CA LEU A 414 22.38 24.48 17.61
C LEU A 414 23.41 24.13 16.53
N LYS A 415 22.96 23.74 15.33
CA LYS A 415 23.86 23.46 14.20
C LYS A 415 24.61 24.73 13.77
N ASN A 416 23.91 25.86 13.69
CA ASN A 416 24.52 27.14 13.35
C ASN A 416 25.53 27.59 14.41
N SER A 417 25.20 27.42 15.71
CA SER A 417 26.14 27.68 16.82
C SER A 417 27.41 26.84 16.69
N ARG A 418 27.28 25.53 16.46
CA ARG A 418 28.43 24.64 16.25
C ARG A 418 29.28 25.03 15.05
N ASN A 419 28.64 25.41 13.94
CA ASN A 419 29.36 25.87 12.76
C ASN A 419 30.13 27.18 13.03
N LEU A 420 29.53 28.11 13.79
CA LEU A 420 30.18 29.35 14.22
C LEU A 420 31.37 29.06 15.15
N GLU A 421 31.21 28.18 16.14
CA GLU A 421 32.30 27.75 17.03
C GLU A 421 33.45 27.10 16.25
N CYS A 422 33.16 26.20 15.30
CA CYS A 422 34.17 25.61 14.41
C CYS A 422 34.89 26.69 13.59
N PHE A 423 34.16 27.68 13.08
CA PHE A 423 34.73 28.80 12.33
C PHE A 423 35.68 29.63 13.19
N TYR A 424 35.27 30.03 14.40
CA TYR A 424 36.12 30.80 15.31
C TYR A 424 37.34 30.01 15.76
N ARG A 425 37.20 28.71 16.06
CA ARG A 425 38.30 27.82 16.44
C ARG A 425 39.34 27.65 15.32
N SER A 426 38.89 27.59 14.07
CA SER A 426 39.78 27.54 12.90
C SER A 426 40.53 28.86 12.65
N LYS A 427 39.92 29.99 13.01
CA LYS A 427 40.55 31.32 12.92
C LYS A 427 41.64 31.50 13.98
N THR A 428 41.38 31.06 15.21
CA THR A 428 42.36 31.14 16.31
C THR A 428 43.58 30.25 16.07
N SER A 429 43.43 29.05 15.51
CA SER A 429 44.56 28.17 15.17
C SER A 429 45.44 28.73 14.04
N ASN A 430 44.87 29.48 13.10
CA ASN A 430 45.62 30.12 12.03
C ASN A 430 46.39 31.37 12.48
N LEU A 431 46.00 31.98 13.60
CA LEU A 431 46.70 33.10 14.22
C LEU A 431 47.85 32.64 15.13
N THR A 432 47.73 31.47 15.78
CA THR A 432 48.80 30.90 16.61
C THR A 432 49.94 30.30 15.80
N ASN A 433 49.70 29.84 14.57
CA ASN A 433 50.74 29.33 13.66
C ASN A 433 51.48 30.42 12.86
N LYS A 434 51.23 31.70 13.15
CA LYS A 434 51.85 32.86 12.46
C LYS A 434 52.78 33.68 13.37
N LYS A 435 53.17 33.15 14.53
CA LYS A 435 54.18 33.75 15.41
C LYS A 435 55.47 32.95 15.39
#